data_AF-A0A2N9NSN1-F1
#
_entry.id   AF-A0A2N9NSN1-F1
#
_cell.length_a   1.000
_cell.length_b   1.000
_cell.length_c   1.000
_cell.angle_alpha   90.00
_cell.angle_beta   90.00
_cell.angle_gamma   90.00
#
_symmetry.space_group_name_H-M   'P 1'
#
loop_
_entity.id
_entity.type
_entity.pdbx_description
1 polymer ?
#
loop_
_entity_poly.entity_id
_entity_poly.type
_entity_poly.pdbx_seq_one_letter_code
_entity_poly.pdbx_strand_id
1 'polypeptide(L)'
;MSELYFAPTKRAHPITLHDLQQRFVSAGLPCTIEEDSPDTHWLVFEPHECTIYASTKDGNVILATFNLGSADEPRVLTTVEQVMDGVGFSADDDADYA
;
A
#
# COMPACT_ATOMS: atom_id res chain seq x y z
N MET A 1 -3.60 -17.36 -1.85
CA MET A 1 -3.07 -16.02 -1.54
C MET A 1 -2.86 -15.36 -2.89
N SER A 2 -3.49 -14.20 -3.09
CA SER A 2 -3.33 -13.41 -4.31
C SER A 2 -2.56 -12.15 -3.94
N GLU A 3 -1.64 -11.74 -4.80
CA GLU A 3 -0.80 -10.56 -4.59
C GLU A 3 -1.16 -9.51 -5.63
N LEU A 4 -1.20 -8.25 -5.21
CA LEU A 4 -1.33 -7.10 -6.10
C LEU A 4 -0.10 -6.21 -5.96
N TYR A 5 0.48 -5.85 -7.09
CA TYR A 5 1.70 -5.05 -7.15
C TYR A 5 1.35 -3.63 -7.52
N PHE A 6 1.46 -2.70 -6.58
CA PHE A 6 1.21 -1.28 -6.81
C PHE A 6 2.52 -0.54 -7.08
N ALA A 7 2.56 0.13 -8.22
CA ALA A 7 3.68 0.99 -8.61
C ALA A 7 3.20 2.44 -8.84
N PRO A 8 4.05 3.44 -8.58
CA PRO A 8 3.71 4.83 -8.80
C PRO A 8 3.48 5.10 -10.29
N THR A 9 2.40 5.81 -10.61
CA THR A 9 2.12 6.30 -11.96
C THR A 9 2.77 7.67 -12.19
N LYS A 10 2.68 8.21 -13.41
CA LYS A 10 3.08 9.61 -13.73
C LYS A 10 2.36 10.68 -12.90
N ARG A 11 1.26 10.32 -12.23
CA ARG A 11 0.46 11.21 -11.37
C ARG A 11 0.79 11.02 -9.88
N ALA A 12 1.64 10.05 -9.53
CA ALA A 12 2.06 9.83 -8.16
C ALA A 12 2.80 11.05 -7.63
N HIS A 13 2.44 11.45 -6.41
CA HIS A 13 3.19 12.45 -5.66
C HIS A 13 4.03 11.70 -4.62
N PRO A 14 5.23 12.22 -4.25
CA PRO A 14 6.00 11.66 -3.15
C PRO A 14 5.12 11.54 -1.90
N ILE A 15 5.07 10.35 -1.30
CA ILE A 15 4.28 10.07 -0.11
C ILE A 15 5.12 9.30 0.89
N THR A 16 5.07 9.70 2.16
CA THR A 16 5.74 8.99 3.25
C THR A 16 4.90 7.79 3.72
N LEU A 17 5.51 6.83 4.41
CA LEU A 17 4.76 5.71 5.03
C LEU A 17 3.71 6.21 6.01
N HIS A 18 4.05 7.24 6.79
CA HIS A 18 3.12 7.84 7.76
C HIS A 18 1.92 8.48 7.06
N ASP A 19 2.14 9.24 5.98
CA ASP A 19 1.03 9.83 5.23
C ASP A 19 0.14 8.76 4.59
N LEU A 20 0.75 7.71 4.04
CA LEU A 20 0.03 6.57 3.49
C LEU A 20 -0.82 5.88 4.57
N GLN A 21 -0.26 5.64 5.76
CA GLN A 21 -1.00 5.12 6.92
C GLN A 21 -2.19 6.03 7.29
N GLN A 22 -2.02 7.35 7.31
CA GLN A 22 -3.11 8.28 7.60
C GLN A 22 -4.23 8.23 6.56
N ARG A 23 -3.91 7.97 5.28
CA ARG A 23 -4.93 7.74 4.24
C ARG A 23 -5.75 6.49 4.54
N PHE A 24 -5.10 5.40 4.92
CA PHE A 24 -5.77 4.16 5.30
C PHE A 24 -6.66 4.32 6.53
N VAL A 25 -6.16 4.96 7.60
CA VAL A 25 -6.94 5.29 8.79
C VAL A 25 -8.17 6.13 8.43
N SER A 26 -8.01 7.16 7.59
CA SER A 26 -9.11 8.02 7.14
C SER A 26 -10.14 7.28 6.27
N ALA A 27 -9.72 6.23 5.57
CA ALA A 27 -10.59 5.36 4.79
C ALA A 27 -11.30 4.28 5.63
N GLY A 28 -11.05 4.25 6.95
CA GLY A 28 -11.64 3.29 7.88
C GLY A 28 -10.94 1.94 7.90
N LEU A 29 -9.69 1.88 7.44
CA LEU A 29 -8.86 0.68 7.44
C LEU A 29 -7.55 0.97 8.18
N PRO A 30 -7.56 1.09 9.52
CA PRO A 30 -6.35 1.39 10.28
C PRO A 30 -5.28 0.31 10.10
N CYS A 31 -4.02 0.72 10.10
CA CYS A 31 -2.87 -0.19 10.03
C CYS A 31 -1.72 0.27 10.92
N THR A 32 -0.85 -0.67 11.28
CA THR A 32 0.44 -0.40 11.94
C THR A 32 1.56 -0.45 10.90
N ILE A 33 2.63 0.32 11.14
CA ILE A 33 3.86 0.24 10.33
C ILE A 33 4.88 -0.55 11.14
N GLU A 34 5.40 -1.63 10.56
CA GLU A 34 6.47 -2.45 11.12
C GLU A 34 7.70 -2.39 10.21
N GLU A 35 8.88 -2.18 10.79
CA GLU A 35 10.14 -2.17 10.04
C GLU A 35 10.57 -3.61 9.74
N ASP A 36 10.89 -3.90 8.48
CA ASP A 36 11.48 -5.16 8.04
C ASP A 36 12.99 -5.01 7.80
N SER A 37 13.35 -3.93 7.10
CA SER A 37 14.74 -3.50 6.88
C SER A 37 14.81 -1.98 6.72
N PRO A 38 16.00 -1.35 6.63
CA PRO A 38 16.14 0.11 6.60
C PRO A 38 15.28 0.84 5.56
N ASP A 39 14.99 0.20 4.42
CA ASP A 39 14.20 0.77 3.33
C ASP A 39 12.89 0.00 3.08
N THR A 40 12.56 -1.02 3.87
CA THR A 40 11.39 -1.89 3.63
C THR A 40 10.56 -2.08 4.89
N HIS A 41 9.24 -1.99 4.73
CA HIS A 41 8.30 -1.91 5.84
C HIS A 41 7.02 -2.68 5.53
N TRP A 42 6.40 -3.23 6.57
CA TRP A 42 5.07 -3.82 6.50
C TRP A 42 4.03 -2.83 7.02
N LEU A 43 2.95 -2.62 6.27
CA LEU A 43 1.71 -2.08 6.81
C LEU A 43 0.81 -3.27 7.14
N VAL A 44 0.51 -3.46 8.42
CA VAL A 44 -0.27 -4.60 8.92
C VAL A 44 -1.67 -4.12 9.30
N PHE A 45 -2.71 -4.78 8.77
CA PHE A 45 -4.10 -4.34 8.86
C PHE A 45 -4.92 -5.17 9.85
N GLU A 46 -4.61 -5.16 11.15
CA GLU A 46 -5.38 -5.94 12.12
C GLU A 46 -6.85 -5.47 12.24
N PRO A 47 -7.83 -6.39 12.39
CA PRO A 47 -7.71 -7.86 12.53
C PRO A 47 -7.70 -8.62 11.19
N HIS A 48 -7.58 -7.93 10.06
CA HIS A 48 -7.54 -8.54 8.73
C HIS A 48 -6.19 -9.22 8.51
N GLU A 49 -6.18 -10.37 7.84
CA GLU A 49 -4.94 -11.10 7.52
C GLU A 49 -4.26 -10.52 6.26
N CYS A 50 -4.33 -9.20 6.10
CA CYS A 50 -3.82 -8.42 4.99
C CYS A 50 -2.55 -7.66 5.39
N THR A 51 -1.61 -7.55 4.45
CA THR A 51 -0.42 -6.70 4.62
C THR A 51 -0.07 -5.96 3.33
N ILE A 52 0.56 -4.79 3.45
CA ILE A 52 1.30 -4.16 2.35
C ILE A 52 2.79 -4.21 2.68
N TYR A 53 3.59 -4.79 1.80
CA TYR A 53 5.03 -4.63 1.80
C TYR A 53 5.40 -3.38 1.02
N ALA A 54 5.92 -2.36 1.69
CA ALA A 54 6.31 -1.09 1.07
C ALA A 54 7.83 -0.93 1.06
N SER A 55 8.37 -0.48 -0.06
CA SER A 55 9.77 -0.04 -0.17
C SER A 55 9.83 1.48 -0.22
N THR A 56 10.84 2.05 0.42
CA THR A 56 11.06 3.50 0.50
C THR A 56 12.41 3.90 -0.09
N LYS A 57 12.48 5.13 -0.58
CA LYS A 57 13.71 5.80 -1.01
C LYS A 57 13.58 7.29 -0.74
N ASP A 58 14.62 7.88 -0.14
CA ASP A 58 14.62 9.30 0.27
C ASP A 58 13.40 9.66 1.14
N GLY A 59 12.94 8.72 1.98
CA GLY A 59 11.79 8.88 2.87
C GLY A 59 10.41 8.71 2.21
N ASN A 60 10.34 8.38 0.92
CA ASN A 60 9.10 8.24 0.16
C ASN A 60 8.87 6.81 -0.30
N VAL A 61 7.61 6.37 -0.35
CA VAL A 61 7.20 5.07 -0.89
C VAL A 61 7.44 5.04 -2.40
N ILE A 62 8.12 4.01 -2.87
CA ILE A 62 8.42 3.79 -4.30
C ILE A 62 7.80 2.52 -4.88
N LEU A 63 7.39 1.60 -4.02
CA LEU A 63 6.75 0.34 -4.40
C LEU A 63 5.90 -0.15 -3.22
N ALA A 64 4.76 -0.76 -3.52
CA ALA A 64 3.93 -1.43 -2.52
C ALA A 64 3.36 -2.75 -3.08
N THR A 65 3.61 -3.87 -2.41
CA THR A 65 2.98 -5.17 -2.72
C THR A 65 1.92 -5.46 -1.68
N PHE A 66 0.67 -5.54 -2.11
CA PHE A 66 -0.45 -5.90 -1.25
C PHE A 66 -0.69 -7.41 -1.27
N ASN A 67 -0.67 -8.02 -0.09
CA ASN A 67 -0.94 -9.43 0.11
C ASN A 67 -2.33 -9.59 0.71
N LEU A 68 -3.22 -10.25 -0.05
CA LEU A 68 -4.55 -10.62 0.41
C LEU A 68 -4.49 -11.92 1.22
N GLY A 69 -4.93 -11.86 2.47
CA GLY A 69 -5.20 -13.03 3.28
C GLY A 69 -6.39 -13.82 2.74
N SER A 70 -6.45 -15.10 3.09
CA SER A 70 -7.44 -16.04 2.55
C SER A 70 -8.88 -15.83 3.05
N ALA A 71 -9.06 -15.00 4.09
CA ALA A 71 -10.34 -14.76 4.74
C ALA A 71 -10.89 -13.34 4.51
N ASP A 72 -10.21 -12.50 3.73
CA ASP A 72 -10.47 -11.07 3.76
C ASP A 72 -11.71 -10.64 2.96
N GLU A 73 -12.43 -9.70 3.55
CA GLU A 73 -13.68 -9.15 3.00
C GLU A 73 -13.40 -8.37 1.71
N PRO A 74 -14.27 -8.46 0.68
CA PRO A 74 -14.14 -7.68 -0.56
C PRO A 74 -13.93 -6.17 -0.35
N ARG A 75 -14.41 -5.64 0.79
CA ARG A 75 -14.27 -4.25 1.19
C ARG A 75 -12.82 -3.83 1.46
N VAL A 76 -11.98 -4.72 2.02
CA VAL A 76 -10.58 -4.39 2.32
C VAL A 76 -9.83 -4.12 1.03
N LEU A 77 -9.96 -5.02 0.05
CA LEU A 77 -9.35 -4.85 -1.27
C LEU A 77 -9.79 -3.55 -1.95
N THR A 78 -11.10 -3.30 -2.03
CA THR A 78 -11.62 -2.06 -2.63
C THR A 78 -11.10 -0.81 -1.92
N THR A 79 -10.96 -0.84 -0.60
CA THR A 79 -10.42 0.29 0.17
C THR A 79 -8.95 0.51 -0.15
N VAL A 80 -8.17 -0.57 -0.27
CA VAL A 80 -6.75 -0.50 -0.63
C VAL A 80 -6.57 0.08 -2.02
N GLU A 81 -7.28 -0.45 -3.02
CA GLU A 81 -7.22 0.07 -4.38
C GLU A 81 -7.57 1.56 -4.45
N GLN A 82 -8.61 2.00 -3.73
CA GLN A 82 -9.01 3.40 -3.68
C GLN A 82 -7.96 4.31 -3.03
N VAL A 83 -7.33 3.87 -1.94
CA VAL A 83 -6.26 4.64 -1.29
C VAL A 83 -5.04 4.72 -2.20
N MET A 84 -4.64 3.59 -2.80
CA MET A 84 -3.48 3.52 -3.69
C MET A 84 -3.68 4.37 -4.95
N ASP A 85 -4.83 4.29 -5.62
CA ASP A 85 -5.17 5.16 -6.76
C ASP A 85 -5.19 6.64 -6.34
N GLY A 86 -5.73 6.94 -5.16
CA GLY A 86 -5.78 8.30 -4.61
C GLY A 86 -4.40 8.92 -4.34
N VAL A 87 -3.37 8.10 -4.12
CA VAL A 87 -1.96 8.56 -3.98
C VAL A 87 -1.17 8.40 -5.29
N GLY A 88 -1.84 7.98 -6.36
CA GLY A 88 -1.32 7.88 -7.72
C GLY A 88 -0.57 6.58 -8.00
N PHE A 89 -0.80 5.51 -7.24
CA PHE A 89 -0.27 4.18 -7.49
C PHE A 89 -1.31 3.33 -8.23
N SER A 90 -0.86 2.43 -9.11
CA SER A 90 -1.72 1.52 -9.87
C SER A 90 -1.21 0.09 -9.81
N ALA A 91 -2.14 -0.86 -9.85
CA ALA A 91 -1.85 -2.29 -9.97
C ALA A 91 -1.87 -2.80 -11.44
N ASP A 92 -2.29 -1.97 -12.40
CA ASP A 92 -2.30 -2.29 -13.82
C ASP A 92 -0.94 -2.03 -14.51
N ASP A 93 -0.70 -2.71 -15.64
CA ASP A 93 0.46 -2.57 -16.55
C ASP A 93 0.75 -1.12 -17.04
N ASP A 94 -0.11 -0.14 -16.71
CA ASP A 94 0.12 1.30 -16.90
C ASP A 94 1.17 1.89 -15.91
N ALA A 95 1.72 1.06 -15.02
CA ALA A 95 2.89 1.37 -14.24
C ALA A 95 4.15 1.47 -15.12
N ASP A 96 4.32 2.62 -15.78
CA ASP A 96 5.58 2.98 -16.43
C ASP A 96 6.69 3.02 -15.36
N TYR A 97 7.56 2.00 -15.36
CA TYR A 97 8.82 2.00 -14.61
C TYR A 97 9.67 3.18 -15.12
N ALA A 98 9.62 4.32 -14.41
CA ALA A 98 10.44 5.49 -14.70
C ALA A 98 11.81 5.40 -14.01
#